data_AF-A0A8T1Z9A7-F1
#
_entry.id   AF-A0A8T1Z9A7-F1
#
_cell.length_a   1.000
_cell.length_b   1.000
_cell.length_c   1.000
_cell.angle_alpha   90.00
_cell.angle_beta   90.00
_cell.angle_gamma   90.00
#
_symmetry.space_group_name_H-M   'P 1'
#
loop_
_entity.id
_entity.type
_entity.pdbx_description
1 polymer ?
#
loop_
_entity_poly.entity_id
_entity_poly.type
_entity_poly.pdbx_seq_one_letter_code
_entity_poly.pdbx_strand_id
1 'polypeptide(L)'
;MPLIHRKKPTEKPSSPPSEEVVVPDEDSQKKPHESSKSHHKKSNGGGKWSCIDSCCWFIGCVCVTWWFLLFLYNAMPASFPQYVTERITGPLPDPPGVKLKKEGLKAKHPVVFIPGIVTGGLELWEGKQCADGLFRKRLWGGTFGEVYKRPLCWVEHMSLDNVTGLDPAGIRVRAVSGLVAADYFAPGYFVWAVLIANLAHIGYEEKNMYMAAYDWRLSFQNTEVRDQTLSRMKSNIELMVSTNGGKKAVIVPHSMGVLYFLHFMKWVEAPAPMGGGGGPDWCAKYIKAVMNIGGPFLGVPKAVAGLFSAEAKDVAVARAIAPGFLDTDIFRLQTLQHVMRMTRTWDSTMSMLPKGGDTIWGGLDWSPEKGHTCCGKKQKSNETCGEAGENGVSKTKPVNYGRIISFGKEVAEAAPSEINNIDFRGAVKGQSIPNHTCRDVWTEYHDMGIAGIKAIAEYKVYTADEAIDLLHYVAPKMMARGSAHFSYGIADDLDDPKYQQPKYWSNPLETK
;
A
#
# COMPACT_ATOMS: atom_id res chain seq x y z
N MET A 1 -60.69 27.53 27.47
CA MET A 1 -61.89 28.01 26.74
C MET A 1 -61.84 29.54 26.71
N PRO A 2 -62.40 30.24 25.71
CA PRO A 2 -63.06 29.77 24.47
C PRO A 2 -62.08 29.11 23.45
N LEU A 3 -62.40 28.48 22.30
CA LEU A 3 -63.61 28.39 21.44
C LEU A 3 -63.81 29.63 20.51
N ILE A 4 -64.30 29.58 19.24
CA ILE A 4 -64.76 28.48 18.36
C ILE A 4 -64.83 28.93 16.86
N HIS A 5 -64.54 28.03 15.88
CA HIS A 5 -64.99 28.00 14.45
C HIS A 5 -64.87 29.27 13.54
N ARG A 6 -65.18 29.32 12.22
CA ARG A 6 -65.50 28.40 11.07
C ARG A 6 -65.00 29.14 9.78
N LYS A 7 -64.93 28.63 8.54
CA LYS A 7 -65.85 27.79 7.73
C LYS A 7 -65.15 27.25 6.44
N LYS A 8 -65.71 26.20 5.83
CA LYS A 8 -65.48 25.69 4.44
C LYS A 8 -66.62 26.21 3.52
N PRO A 9 -66.74 25.95 2.19
CA PRO A 9 -66.18 24.87 1.33
C PRO A 9 -65.47 25.40 0.04
N THR A 10 -65.14 24.65 -1.03
CA THR A 10 -65.35 23.21 -1.37
C THR A 10 -64.04 22.52 -1.87
N GLU A 11 -63.80 21.91 -3.05
CA GLU A 11 -64.56 21.47 -4.28
C GLU A 11 -63.92 20.18 -4.88
N LYS A 12 -64.55 19.53 -5.88
CA LYS A 12 -64.15 18.26 -6.54
C LYS A 12 -64.89 18.10 -7.91
N PRO A 13 -64.50 17.23 -8.89
CA PRO A 13 -64.06 15.82 -8.71
C PRO A 13 -63.07 15.21 -9.78
N SER A 14 -62.78 13.89 -9.66
CA SER A 14 -62.63 12.80 -10.69
C SER A 14 -61.95 13.02 -12.08
N SER A 15 -61.30 12.05 -12.77
CA SER A 15 -60.86 10.63 -12.57
C SER A 15 -60.13 10.13 -13.88
N PRO A 16 -60.09 8.82 -14.28
CA PRO A 16 -59.19 7.69 -13.92
C PRO A 16 -58.45 7.14 -15.20
N PRO A 17 -58.37 5.82 -15.59
CA PRO A 17 -58.13 4.52 -14.90
C PRO A 17 -56.99 3.64 -15.54
N SER A 18 -56.99 2.34 -15.18
CA SER A 18 -56.35 1.13 -15.78
C SER A 18 -54.91 0.82 -15.30
N GLU A 19 -54.51 -0.43 -14.96
CA GLU A 19 -55.01 -1.81 -15.24
C GLU A 19 -54.94 -2.69 -13.93
N GLU A 20 -55.55 -3.87 -13.70
CA GLU A 20 -56.61 -4.66 -14.38
C GLU A 20 -57.27 -5.77 -13.46
N VAL A 21 -58.03 -6.70 -14.06
CA VAL A 21 -58.96 -7.76 -13.56
C VAL A 21 -58.42 -9.01 -12.82
N VAL A 22 -59.20 -9.52 -11.82
CA VAL A 22 -59.38 -10.96 -11.46
C VAL A 22 -60.80 -11.21 -10.89
N VAL A 23 -61.51 -12.26 -11.35
CA VAL A 23 -62.89 -12.73 -10.98
C VAL A 23 -63.03 -14.22 -11.39
N PRO A 24 -63.86 -15.13 -10.79
CA PRO A 24 -64.63 -15.17 -9.51
C PRO A 24 -64.11 -16.32 -8.55
N ASP A 25 -64.67 -16.70 -7.39
CA ASP A 25 -65.99 -17.37 -7.18
C ASP A 25 -66.46 -17.55 -5.70
N GLU A 26 -67.71 -18.04 -5.58
CA GLU A 26 -68.63 -18.33 -4.44
C GLU A 26 -68.04 -18.59 -3.03
N ASP A 27 -68.52 -17.94 -1.95
CA ASP A 27 -69.82 -18.04 -1.22
C ASP A 27 -69.99 -19.36 -0.40
N SER A 28 -70.13 -19.28 0.93
CA SER A 28 -71.46 -19.38 1.56
C SER A 28 -71.52 -18.74 2.95
N GLN A 29 -72.49 -17.85 3.18
CA GLN A 29 -72.82 -17.33 4.52
C GLN A 29 -73.80 -18.23 5.30
N LYS A 30 -73.68 -18.31 6.65
CA LYS A 30 -74.71 -17.83 7.62
C LYS A 30 -74.44 -18.11 9.12
N LYS A 31 -75.07 -17.27 9.93
CA LYS A 31 -75.28 -17.23 11.40
C LYS A 31 -76.67 -16.58 11.62
N PRO A 32 -77.25 -16.46 12.83
CA PRO A 32 -77.06 -17.18 14.10
C PRO A 32 -78.40 -17.64 14.76
N HIS A 33 -78.33 -18.34 15.91
CA HIS A 33 -79.05 -18.16 17.19
C HIS A 33 -78.94 -19.48 17.98
N GLU A 34 -78.49 -19.61 19.23
CA GLU A 34 -78.49 -18.79 20.47
C GLU A 34 -79.54 -19.22 21.50
N SER A 35 -79.17 -20.19 22.33
CA SER A 35 -79.53 -20.38 23.75
C SER A 35 -78.67 -21.55 24.30
N SER A 36 -78.41 -21.76 25.59
CA SER A 36 -78.74 -21.01 26.80
C SER A 36 -77.53 -21.02 27.78
N LYS A 37 -77.70 -20.63 29.06
CA LYS A 37 -76.62 -20.46 30.04
C LYS A 37 -76.36 -21.73 30.86
N SER A 38 -75.10 -22.05 31.18
CA SER A 38 -74.53 -21.92 32.56
C SER A 38 -73.28 -22.79 32.85
N HIS A 39 -72.70 -22.53 34.04
CA HIS A 39 -71.67 -23.27 34.79
C HIS A 39 -70.19 -23.20 34.39
N HIS A 40 -69.37 -22.83 35.39
CA HIS A 40 -67.91 -22.83 35.36
C HIS A 40 -67.33 -24.25 35.45
N LYS A 41 -66.13 -24.42 34.87
CA LYS A 41 -64.95 -24.82 35.65
C LYS A 41 -63.67 -24.22 35.07
N LYS A 42 -62.74 -23.81 35.95
CA LYS A 42 -61.41 -23.33 35.55
C LYS A 42 -60.54 -24.53 35.18
N SER A 43 -59.76 -24.42 34.11
CA SER A 43 -58.51 -25.17 33.92
C SER A 43 -57.31 -24.22 34.07
N ASN A 44 -56.16 -24.74 34.45
CA ASN A 44 -55.00 -23.92 34.78
C ASN A 44 -54.35 -23.28 33.54
N GLY A 45 -53.80 -22.08 33.72
CA GLY A 45 -53.09 -21.37 32.65
C GLY A 45 -51.71 -21.97 32.39
N GLY A 46 -51.50 -22.46 31.16
CA GLY A 46 -50.18 -22.45 30.55
C GLY A 46 -49.92 -21.04 30.01
N GLY A 47 -48.85 -20.39 30.45
CA GLY A 47 -48.44 -19.09 29.92
C GLY A 47 -48.10 -19.20 28.43
N LYS A 48 -48.72 -18.39 27.58
CA LYS A 48 -48.38 -18.35 26.16
C LYS A 48 -47.00 -17.71 25.99
N TRP A 49 -45.99 -18.54 25.70
CA TRP A 49 -44.66 -18.11 25.30
C TRP A 49 -44.78 -17.11 24.16
N SER A 50 -44.35 -15.85 24.35
CA SER A 50 -44.50 -14.82 23.32
C SER A 50 -43.37 -14.89 22.30
N CYS A 51 -43.59 -14.29 21.12
CA CYS A 51 -42.55 -14.13 20.11
C CYS A 51 -41.35 -13.31 20.66
N ILE A 52 -41.59 -12.40 21.60
CA ILE A 52 -40.56 -11.61 22.28
C ILE A 52 -39.71 -12.51 23.18
N ASP A 53 -40.33 -13.37 24.00
CA ASP A 53 -39.60 -14.29 24.87
C ASP A 53 -38.78 -15.31 24.06
N SER A 54 -39.30 -15.76 22.91
CA SER A 54 -38.59 -16.64 21.98
C SER A 54 -37.40 -15.93 21.32
N CYS A 55 -37.56 -14.65 20.92
CA CYS A 55 -36.47 -13.83 20.39
C CYS A 55 -35.38 -13.57 21.44
N CYS A 56 -35.76 -13.19 22.67
CA CYS A 56 -34.85 -13.01 23.79
C CYS A 56 -34.11 -14.31 24.15
N TRP A 57 -34.79 -15.45 24.11
CA TRP A 57 -34.17 -16.77 24.30
C TRP A 57 -33.16 -17.09 23.19
N PHE A 58 -33.50 -16.84 21.92
CA PHE A 58 -32.60 -17.05 20.79
C PHE A 58 -31.36 -16.15 20.87
N ILE A 59 -31.53 -14.85 21.17
CA ILE A 59 -30.42 -13.91 21.40
C ILE A 59 -29.56 -14.38 22.59
N GLY A 60 -30.18 -14.84 23.68
CA GLY A 60 -29.48 -15.43 24.81
C GLY A 60 -28.63 -16.64 24.43
N CYS A 61 -29.20 -17.59 23.67
CA CYS A 61 -28.48 -18.75 23.14
C CYS A 61 -27.33 -18.36 22.21
N VAL A 62 -27.52 -17.38 21.30
CA VAL A 62 -26.46 -16.89 20.42
C VAL A 62 -25.33 -16.24 21.23
N CYS A 63 -25.66 -15.38 22.21
CA CYS A 63 -24.67 -14.77 23.10
C CYS A 63 -23.91 -15.81 23.93
N VAL A 64 -24.60 -16.77 24.56
CA VAL A 64 -23.95 -17.84 25.35
C VAL A 64 -23.07 -18.72 24.46
N THR A 65 -23.54 -19.07 23.26
CA THR A 65 -22.75 -19.87 22.30
C THR A 65 -21.52 -19.08 21.83
N TRP A 66 -21.65 -17.77 21.57
CA TRP A 66 -20.53 -16.91 21.20
C TRP A 66 -19.49 -16.79 22.32
N TRP A 67 -19.92 -16.54 23.56
CA TRP A 67 -19.02 -16.51 24.72
C TRP A 67 -18.37 -17.88 25.01
N PHE A 68 -19.09 -18.98 24.80
CA PHE A 68 -18.55 -20.33 24.94
C PHE A 68 -17.52 -20.66 23.84
N LEU A 69 -17.78 -20.30 22.58
CA LEU A 69 -16.82 -20.44 21.48
C LEU A 69 -15.59 -19.55 21.69
N LEU A 70 -15.77 -18.32 22.19
CA LEU A 70 -14.68 -17.43 22.55
C LEU A 70 -13.85 -17.98 23.72
N PHE A 71 -14.49 -18.55 24.74
CA PHE A 71 -13.82 -19.24 25.83
C PHE A 71 -13.03 -20.45 25.32
N LEU A 72 -13.65 -21.32 24.52
CA LEU A 72 -12.97 -22.47 23.90
C LEU A 72 -11.79 -22.03 23.03
N TYR A 73 -11.90 -20.95 22.26
CA TYR A 73 -10.81 -20.41 21.45
C TYR A 73 -9.63 -19.92 22.30
N ASN A 74 -9.89 -19.26 23.43
CA ASN A 74 -8.83 -18.79 24.34
C ASN A 74 -8.29 -19.89 25.26
N ALA A 75 -9.06 -20.94 25.54
CA ALA A 75 -8.65 -22.12 26.29
C ALA A 75 -7.97 -23.20 25.42
N MET A 76 -8.06 -23.10 24.10
CA MET A 76 -7.40 -24.00 23.16
C MET A 76 -5.88 -23.79 23.22
N PRO A 77 -5.07 -24.84 23.50
CA PRO A 77 -3.63 -24.73 23.42
C PRO A 77 -3.18 -24.32 22.01
N ALA A 78 -2.22 -23.41 21.90
CA ALA A 78 -1.70 -22.94 20.61
C ALA A 78 -1.11 -24.05 19.72
N SER A 79 -0.78 -25.21 20.30
CA SER A 79 -0.35 -26.43 19.61
C SER A 79 -1.50 -27.24 19.01
N PHE A 80 -2.76 -27.05 19.41
CA PHE A 80 -3.89 -27.86 18.92
C PHE A 80 -4.18 -27.64 17.42
N PRO A 81 -4.18 -26.40 16.87
CA PRO A 81 -4.28 -26.20 15.43
C PRO A 81 -3.11 -26.84 14.65
N GLN A 82 -1.90 -26.83 15.22
CA GLN A 82 -0.74 -27.51 14.62
C GLN A 82 -0.91 -29.03 14.63
N TYR A 83 -1.31 -29.63 15.75
CA TYR A 83 -1.57 -31.07 15.88
C TYR A 83 -2.66 -31.55 14.92
N VAL A 84 -3.76 -30.79 14.76
CA VAL A 84 -4.82 -31.11 13.79
C VAL A 84 -4.31 -30.98 12.34
N THR A 85 -3.52 -29.93 12.04
CA THR A 85 -2.92 -29.74 10.70
C THR A 85 -1.93 -30.87 10.36
N GLU A 86 -1.09 -31.26 11.32
CA GLU A 86 -0.10 -32.34 11.20
C GLU A 86 -0.79 -33.71 11.03
N ARG A 87 -1.89 -33.96 11.75
CA ARG A 87 -2.73 -35.15 11.56
C ARG A 87 -3.41 -35.24 10.19
N ILE A 88 -3.66 -34.11 9.53
CA ILE A 88 -4.36 -34.04 8.23
C ILE A 88 -3.37 -33.98 7.05
N THR A 89 -2.21 -33.35 7.22
CA THR A 89 -1.27 -33.03 6.13
C THR A 89 0.11 -33.67 6.27
N GLY A 90 0.37 -34.39 7.36
CA GLY A 90 1.68 -34.92 7.72
C GLY A 90 2.53 -33.91 8.50
N PRO A 91 3.72 -34.32 8.99
CA PRO A 91 4.64 -33.43 9.68
C PRO A 91 5.05 -32.28 8.74
N LEU A 92 4.88 -31.05 9.22
CA LEU A 92 5.31 -29.85 8.48
C LEU A 92 6.84 -29.92 8.27
N PRO A 93 7.35 -29.58 7.07
CA PRO A 93 8.78 -29.57 6.82
C PRO A 93 9.47 -28.56 7.75
N ASP A 94 10.68 -28.91 8.23
CA ASP A 94 11.47 -28.04 9.10
C ASP A 94 11.55 -26.60 8.54
N PRO A 95 11.25 -25.56 9.35
CA PRO A 95 11.56 -24.19 8.97
C PRO A 95 13.04 -24.06 8.57
N PRO A 96 13.41 -23.24 7.56
CA PRO A 96 14.77 -23.15 7.06
C PRO A 96 15.86 -23.02 8.14
N GLY A 97 15.62 -22.23 9.18
CA GLY A 97 16.53 -22.08 10.32
C GLY A 97 16.71 -23.35 11.16
N VAL A 98 15.67 -24.18 11.30
CA VAL A 98 15.76 -25.50 11.95
C VAL A 98 16.55 -26.48 11.09
N LYS A 99 16.32 -26.49 9.77
CA LYS A 99 17.10 -27.31 8.82
C LYS A 99 18.59 -26.94 8.84
N LEU A 100 18.91 -25.65 8.70
CA LEU A 100 20.29 -25.15 8.76
C LEU A 100 20.97 -25.43 10.12
N LYS A 101 20.20 -25.43 11.22
CA LYS A 101 20.70 -25.84 12.54
C LYS A 101 21.04 -27.34 12.59
N LYS A 102 20.22 -28.22 11.98
CA LYS A 102 20.51 -29.66 11.85
C LYS A 102 21.73 -29.92 10.95
N GLU A 103 21.94 -29.07 9.95
CA GLU A 103 23.17 -29.03 9.11
C GLU A 103 24.38 -28.41 9.84
N GLY A 104 24.23 -27.99 11.10
CA GLY A 104 25.32 -27.49 11.95
C GLY A 104 25.70 -26.02 11.76
N LEU A 105 24.97 -25.26 10.95
CA LEU A 105 25.25 -23.82 10.74
C LEU A 105 25.00 -23.00 12.01
N LYS A 106 25.79 -21.94 12.17
CA LYS A 106 25.75 -21.00 13.29
C LYS A 106 25.97 -19.56 12.80
N ALA A 107 25.50 -18.59 13.58
CA ALA A 107 25.77 -17.17 13.34
C ALA A 107 27.28 -16.87 13.21
N LYS A 108 27.64 -15.95 12.31
CA LYS A 108 29.05 -15.68 11.94
C LYS A 108 29.33 -14.23 11.57
N HIS A 109 28.47 -13.62 10.76
CA HIS A 109 28.58 -12.23 10.30
C HIS A 109 27.36 -11.47 10.82
N PRO A 110 27.50 -10.26 11.39
CA PRO A 110 26.35 -9.48 11.83
C PRO A 110 25.44 -9.14 10.63
N VAL A 111 24.13 -9.16 10.84
CA VAL A 111 23.13 -8.97 9.78
C VAL A 111 22.44 -7.62 9.95
N VAL A 112 22.35 -6.85 8.86
CA VAL A 112 21.67 -5.55 8.83
C VAL A 112 20.51 -5.59 7.83
N PHE A 113 19.29 -5.49 8.32
CA PHE A 113 18.09 -5.39 7.50
C PHE A 113 17.83 -3.93 7.13
N ILE A 114 17.52 -3.68 5.85
CA ILE A 114 17.15 -2.34 5.37
C ILE A 114 15.74 -2.42 4.76
N PRO A 115 14.72 -1.85 5.44
CA PRO A 115 13.33 -2.01 5.02
C PRO A 115 13.02 -1.32 3.69
N GLY A 116 11.99 -1.80 3.01
CA GLY A 116 11.44 -1.15 1.82
C GLY A 116 10.46 -0.04 2.18
N ILE A 117 9.99 0.68 1.15
CA ILE A 117 8.92 1.67 1.30
C ILE A 117 7.72 1.06 2.03
N VAL A 118 7.02 1.85 2.85
CA VAL A 118 5.78 1.43 3.55
C VAL A 118 5.98 0.31 4.60
N THR A 119 7.15 -0.34 4.69
CA THR A 119 7.34 -1.51 5.59
C THR A 119 7.81 -1.19 7.01
N GLY A 120 8.37 0.01 7.26
CA GLY A 120 8.80 0.44 8.59
C GLY A 120 7.67 1.15 9.37
N GLY A 121 7.51 0.85 10.65
CA GLY A 121 6.58 1.57 11.52
C GLY A 121 6.99 3.03 11.73
N LEU A 122 6.01 3.93 11.75
CA LEU A 122 6.21 5.36 12.02
C LEU A 122 5.39 5.79 13.24
N GLU A 123 5.99 6.56 14.14
CA GLU A 123 5.40 7.03 15.39
C GLU A 123 5.35 8.56 15.50
N LEU A 124 4.31 9.06 16.18
CA LEU A 124 4.10 10.49 16.41
C LEU A 124 4.92 10.99 17.59
N TRP A 125 5.62 12.12 17.40
CA TRP A 125 6.37 12.84 18.43
C TRP A 125 5.84 14.25 18.71
N GLU A 126 5.18 14.87 17.73
CA GLU A 126 4.49 16.15 17.85
C GLU A 126 3.37 16.19 16.82
N GLY A 127 2.22 16.76 17.18
CA GLY A 127 1.08 16.86 16.27
C GLY A 127 0.10 17.94 16.71
N LYS A 128 -0.84 18.25 15.82
CA LYS A 128 -1.92 19.23 16.05
C LYS A 128 -2.98 18.64 16.99
N GLN A 129 -3.87 19.49 17.51
CA GLN A 129 -4.96 19.12 18.44
C GLN A 129 -5.79 17.89 18.01
N CYS A 130 -5.98 17.68 16.70
CA CYS A 130 -6.69 16.49 16.20
C CYS A 130 -5.96 15.16 16.51
N ALA A 131 -4.67 15.19 16.84
CA ALA A 131 -3.83 14.07 17.23
C ALA A 131 -3.61 13.97 18.75
N ASP A 132 -4.36 14.74 19.55
CA ASP A 132 -4.27 14.68 21.03
C ASP A 132 -4.51 13.24 21.53
N GLY A 133 -3.62 12.81 22.43
CA GLY A 133 -3.52 11.44 22.94
C GLY A 133 -2.63 10.48 22.15
N LEU A 134 -2.13 10.87 20.97
CA LEU A 134 -1.37 9.99 20.07
C LEU A 134 0.17 10.07 20.20
N PHE A 135 0.70 10.85 21.16
CA PHE A 135 2.16 10.90 21.42
C PHE A 135 2.74 9.50 21.65
N ARG A 136 3.87 9.20 20.98
CA ARG A 136 4.55 7.90 20.97
C ARG A 136 3.67 6.71 20.51
N LYS A 137 2.55 6.97 19.82
CA LYS A 137 1.75 5.92 19.14
C LYS A 137 2.20 5.78 17.69
N ARG A 138 2.11 4.54 17.17
CA ARG A 138 2.36 4.24 15.76
C ARG A 138 1.21 4.78 14.92
N LEU A 139 1.48 5.74 14.03
CA LEU A 139 0.57 6.16 12.96
C LEU A 139 0.66 5.23 11.75
N TRP A 140 1.78 4.50 11.63
CA TRP A 140 2.02 3.50 10.60
C TRP A 140 2.65 2.24 11.21
N GLY A 141 2.26 1.05 10.74
CA GLY A 141 2.81 -0.23 11.21
C GLY A 141 2.35 -0.64 12.61
N GLY A 142 1.03 -0.59 12.86
CA GLY A 142 0.43 -0.89 14.16
C GLY A 142 -1.08 -1.13 14.04
N THR A 143 -1.83 -0.91 15.12
CA THR A 143 -3.30 -1.01 15.10
C THR A 143 -3.92 0.16 14.34
N PHE A 144 -4.47 -0.10 13.14
CA PHE A 144 -5.11 0.91 12.26
C PHE A 144 -6.32 1.67 12.87
N GLY A 145 -6.71 1.39 14.12
CA GLY A 145 -7.85 2.01 14.81
C GLY A 145 -7.88 3.53 14.75
N GLU A 146 -6.74 4.22 14.81
CA GLU A 146 -6.69 5.68 14.74
C GLU A 146 -6.92 6.23 13.31
N VAL A 147 -6.59 5.45 12.27
CA VAL A 147 -6.91 5.79 10.87
C VAL A 147 -8.43 5.82 10.68
N TYR A 148 -9.14 4.82 11.21
CA TYR A 148 -10.61 4.77 11.16
C TYR A 148 -11.28 5.86 12.01
N LYS A 149 -10.70 6.22 13.16
CA LYS A 149 -11.26 7.25 14.06
C LYS A 149 -11.05 8.68 13.54
N ARG A 150 -9.89 8.99 12.96
CA ARG A 150 -9.48 10.38 12.62
C ARG A 150 -8.80 10.46 11.24
N PRO A 151 -9.45 10.02 10.14
CA PRO A 151 -8.78 9.82 8.84
C PRO A 151 -8.13 11.09 8.27
N LEU A 152 -8.82 12.25 8.32
CA LEU A 152 -8.25 13.51 7.82
C LEU A 152 -7.04 13.98 8.64
N CYS A 153 -7.08 13.80 9.96
CA CYS A 153 -5.95 14.11 10.84
C CYS A 153 -4.76 13.19 10.55
N TRP A 154 -5.01 11.91 10.33
CA TRP A 154 -3.98 10.94 9.96
C TRP A 154 -3.34 11.29 8.60
N VAL A 155 -4.14 11.64 7.59
CA VAL A 155 -3.65 12.13 6.28
C VAL A 155 -2.74 13.36 6.46
N GLU A 156 -3.15 14.31 7.31
CA GLU A 156 -2.35 15.51 7.60
C GLU A 156 -1.00 15.18 8.25
N HIS A 157 -0.97 14.28 9.23
CA HIS A 157 0.26 13.91 9.95
C HIS A 157 1.17 12.96 9.18
N MET A 158 0.62 12.17 8.25
CA MET A 158 1.38 11.30 7.36
C MET A 158 1.92 12.03 6.11
N SER A 159 1.37 13.20 5.77
CA SER A 159 1.89 14.04 4.69
C SER A 159 3.25 14.67 5.07
N LEU A 160 4.08 14.93 4.06
CA LEU A 160 5.23 15.82 4.14
C LEU A 160 4.85 17.22 3.61
N ASP A 161 5.68 18.22 3.93
CA ASP A 161 5.52 19.56 3.38
C ASP A 161 5.86 19.61 1.88
N ASN A 162 5.00 20.31 1.12
CA ASN A 162 5.05 20.32 -0.35
C ASN A 162 6.24 21.08 -0.94
N VAL A 163 6.93 21.91 -0.16
CA VAL A 163 8.08 22.72 -0.62
C VAL A 163 9.40 22.06 -0.19
N THR A 164 9.49 21.60 1.05
CA THR A 164 10.74 21.13 1.68
C THR A 164 10.94 19.61 1.65
N GLY A 165 9.87 18.81 1.49
CA GLY A 165 9.96 17.35 1.58
C GLY A 165 10.32 16.85 2.99
N LEU A 166 9.96 17.62 4.03
CA LEU A 166 10.16 17.33 5.46
C LEU A 166 8.81 17.28 6.20
N ASP A 167 8.79 17.09 7.53
CA ASP A 167 7.52 17.13 8.27
C ASP A 167 6.91 18.56 8.25
N PRO A 168 5.57 18.71 8.15
CA PRO A 168 4.92 20.01 8.24
C PRO A 168 5.08 20.69 9.61
N ALA A 169 4.97 22.02 9.65
CA ALA A 169 5.06 22.78 10.90
C ALA A 169 4.02 22.34 11.95
N GLY A 170 4.48 22.14 13.19
CA GLY A 170 3.67 21.60 14.30
C GLY A 170 3.43 20.09 14.24
N ILE A 171 4.16 19.37 13.38
CA ILE A 171 4.07 17.91 13.21
C ILE A 171 5.49 17.33 13.22
N ARG A 172 5.70 16.24 13.96
CA ARG A 172 6.93 15.42 13.90
C ARG A 172 6.56 13.95 13.95
N VAL A 173 6.86 13.23 12.87
CA VAL A 173 6.72 11.77 12.78
C VAL A 173 8.10 11.16 12.59
N ARG A 174 8.41 10.06 13.28
CA ARG A 174 9.74 9.41 13.23
C ARG A 174 9.61 7.91 13.02
N ALA A 175 10.66 7.30 12.47
CA ALA A 175 10.75 5.85 12.36
C ALA A 175 10.83 5.21 13.75
N VAL A 176 10.09 4.11 13.94
CA VAL A 176 10.26 3.23 15.10
C VAL A 176 11.66 2.61 15.06
N SER A 177 12.30 2.46 16.21
CA SER A 177 13.65 1.89 16.35
C SER A 177 13.64 0.40 16.72
N GLY A 178 14.77 -0.28 16.47
CA GLY A 178 14.98 -1.69 16.83
C GLY A 178 14.32 -2.69 15.87
N LEU A 179 14.48 -3.98 16.15
CA LEU A 179 13.92 -5.06 15.31
C LEU A 179 12.38 -4.98 15.19
N VAL A 180 11.72 -4.48 16.24
CA VAL A 180 10.27 -4.23 16.32
C VAL A 180 9.75 -3.16 15.33
N ALA A 181 10.64 -2.49 14.60
CA ALA A 181 10.26 -1.48 13.61
C ALA A 181 9.61 -2.08 12.36
N ALA A 182 9.90 -3.33 12.01
CA ALA A 182 9.39 -3.96 10.78
C ALA A 182 9.22 -5.49 10.87
N ASP A 183 9.26 -6.07 12.07
CA ASP A 183 8.95 -7.50 12.27
C ASP A 183 7.49 -7.82 11.86
N TYR A 184 6.54 -7.10 12.45
CA TYR A 184 5.10 -7.15 12.18
C TYR A 184 4.61 -5.78 11.73
N PHE A 185 4.09 -5.69 10.50
CA PHE A 185 3.46 -4.47 10.00
C PHE A 185 2.02 -4.33 10.51
N ALA A 186 1.30 -5.45 10.55
CA ALA A 186 -0.05 -5.58 11.11
C ALA A 186 -0.26 -7.02 11.59
N PRO A 187 -1.30 -7.31 12.40
CA PRO A 187 -1.67 -8.69 12.74
C PRO A 187 -1.88 -9.53 11.47
N GLY A 188 -1.10 -10.60 11.31
CA GLY A 188 -1.10 -11.46 10.12
C GLY A 188 -0.24 -10.99 8.94
N TYR A 189 0.32 -9.78 8.96
CA TYR A 189 1.25 -9.28 7.93
C TYR A 189 2.68 -9.17 8.47
N PHE A 190 3.42 -10.28 8.32
CA PHE A 190 4.83 -10.40 8.66
C PHE A 190 5.68 -9.83 7.52
N VAL A 191 6.58 -8.88 7.81
CA VAL A 191 7.57 -8.43 6.80
C VAL A 191 8.92 -9.09 7.06
N TRP A 192 9.47 -8.92 8.27
CA TRP A 192 10.78 -9.46 8.63
C TRP A 192 10.74 -10.53 9.72
N ALA A 193 9.64 -10.66 10.50
CA ALA A 193 9.55 -11.59 11.63
C ALA A 193 9.92 -13.04 11.27
N VAL A 194 9.49 -13.53 10.09
CA VAL A 194 9.80 -14.90 9.64
C VAL A 194 11.30 -15.09 9.38
N LEU A 195 11.99 -14.11 8.78
CA LEU A 195 13.42 -14.19 8.54
C LEU A 195 14.21 -14.10 9.86
N ILE A 196 13.82 -13.18 10.74
CA ILE A 196 14.42 -12.99 12.07
C ILE A 196 14.31 -14.28 12.91
N ALA A 197 13.13 -14.92 12.93
CA ALA A 197 12.92 -16.19 13.64
C ALA A 197 13.78 -17.34 13.08
N ASN A 198 13.92 -17.42 11.75
CA ASN A 198 14.77 -18.44 11.13
C ASN A 198 16.27 -18.20 11.41
N LEU A 199 16.71 -16.95 11.48
CA LEU A 199 18.08 -16.61 11.90
C LEU A 199 18.30 -16.92 13.40
N ALA A 200 17.31 -16.69 14.26
CA ALA A 200 17.41 -17.01 15.68
C ALA A 200 17.66 -18.51 15.96
N HIS A 201 17.11 -19.42 15.14
CA HIS A 201 17.37 -20.85 15.28
C HIS A 201 18.86 -21.23 15.17
N ILE A 202 19.65 -20.52 14.36
CA ILE A 202 21.10 -20.70 14.19
C ILE A 202 21.95 -19.74 15.06
N GLY A 203 21.35 -19.08 16.06
CA GLY A 203 22.07 -18.30 17.07
C GLY A 203 22.30 -16.82 16.72
N TYR A 204 21.44 -16.24 15.89
CA TYR A 204 21.34 -14.78 15.80
C TYR A 204 20.45 -14.22 16.91
N GLU A 205 20.81 -13.04 17.41
CA GLU A 205 20.16 -12.30 18.50
C GLU A 205 20.22 -10.79 18.18
N GLU A 206 19.57 -9.93 18.96
CA GLU A 206 19.59 -8.48 18.74
C GLU A 206 21.03 -7.90 18.73
N LYS A 207 21.96 -8.47 19.51
CA LYS A 207 23.39 -8.09 19.52
C LYS A 207 24.12 -8.27 18.18
N ASN A 208 23.59 -9.07 17.25
CA ASN A 208 24.16 -9.28 15.92
C ASN A 208 23.13 -9.19 14.77
N MET A 209 21.96 -8.59 15.04
CA MET A 209 20.91 -8.26 14.08
C MET A 209 20.44 -6.82 14.25
N TYR A 210 20.60 -5.97 13.24
CA TYR A 210 20.20 -4.56 13.26
C TYR A 210 19.14 -4.29 12.18
N MET A 211 18.04 -3.66 12.57
CA MET A 211 17.05 -3.09 11.64
C MET A 211 17.38 -1.61 11.43
N ALA A 212 17.92 -1.27 10.26
CA ALA A 212 18.24 0.10 9.87
C ALA A 212 16.97 0.85 9.43
N ALA A 213 16.03 1.03 10.37
CA ALA A 213 14.78 1.73 10.13
C ALA A 213 15.01 3.22 9.82
N TYR A 214 14.26 3.73 8.84
CA TYR A 214 14.30 5.11 8.37
C TYR A 214 12.88 5.58 8.05
N ASP A 215 12.66 6.89 8.01
CA ASP A 215 11.38 7.45 7.56
C ASP A 215 11.30 7.35 6.04
N TRP A 216 10.71 6.23 5.60
CA TRP A 216 10.57 5.85 4.21
C TRP A 216 9.69 6.78 3.38
N ARG A 217 9.15 7.89 3.92
CA ARG A 217 8.48 8.95 3.16
C ARG A 217 9.48 9.93 2.54
N LEU A 218 10.58 10.21 3.25
CA LEU A 218 11.56 11.25 2.89
C LEU A 218 12.40 10.88 1.66
N SER A 219 12.91 11.88 0.97
CA SER A 219 14.04 11.67 0.04
C SER A 219 15.28 11.17 0.80
N PHE A 220 16.16 10.43 0.12
CA PHE A 220 17.25 9.71 0.79
C PHE A 220 18.23 10.62 1.52
N GLN A 221 18.56 11.79 0.94
CA GLN A 221 19.40 12.78 1.62
C GLN A 221 18.65 13.48 2.78
N ASN A 222 17.33 13.67 2.70
CA ASN A 222 16.55 14.27 3.78
C ASN A 222 16.48 13.37 5.03
N THR A 223 16.64 12.06 4.92
CA THR A 223 16.78 11.15 6.09
C THR A 223 18.06 11.44 6.90
N GLU A 224 19.10 11.96 6.26
CA GLU A 224 20.33 12.41 6.93
C GLU A 224 20.14 13.82 7.49
N VAL A 225 19.63 14.77 6.69
CA VAL A 225 19.41 16.17 7.11
C VAL A 225 18.47 16.25 8.32
N ARG A 226 17.38 15.46 8.37
CA ARG A 226 16.39 15.53 9.46
C ARG A 226 16.78 14.72 10.70
N ASP A 227 17.27 13.50 10.51
CA ASP A 227 17.39 12.50 11.59
C ASP A 227 18.81 11.95 11.78
N GLN A 228 19.76 12.28 10.90
CA GLN A 228 21.13 11.74 10.84
C GLN A 228 21.14 10.21 10.59
N THR A 229 20.24 9.73 9.73
CA THR A 229 19.97 8.29 9.57
C THR A 229 21.08 7.51 8.87
N LEU A 230 21.78 8.11 7.90
CA LEU A 230 22.92 7.51 7.22
C LEU A 230 24.14 7.49 8.17
N SER A 231 24.36 8.58 8.92
CA SER A 231 25.38 8.62 9.99
C SER A 231 25.15 7.59 11.09
N ARG A 232 23.89 7.39 11.52
CA ARG A 232 23.51 6.31 12.44
C ARG A 232 23.77 4.93 11.83
N MET A 233 23.40 4.71 10.55
CA MET A 233 23.61 3.43 9.87
C MET A 233 25.10 3.09 9.77
N LYS A 234 25.95 4.05 9.37
CA LYS A 234 27.42 3.94 9.38
C LYS A 234 27.93 3.50 10.75
N SER A 235 27.59 4.27 11.79
CA SER A 235 28.08 4.06 13.16
C SER A 235 27.67 2.69 13.72
N ASN A 236 26.43 2.26 13.44
CA ASN A 236 25.93 0.95 13.86
C ASN A 236 26.63 -0.20 13.11
N ILE A 237 26.91 -0.06 11.82
CA ILE A 237 27.69 -1.07 11.07
C ILE A 237 29.11 -1.17 11.62
N GLU A 238 29.78 -0.04 11.89
CA GLU A 238 31.13 -0.02 12.49
C GLU A 238 31.15 -0.67 13.88
N LEU A 239 30.15 -0.39 14.71
CA LEU A 239 29.96 -1.00 16.03
C LEU A 239 29.69 -2.50 15.95
N MET A 240 28.82 -2.96 15.05
CA MET A 240 28.54 -4.39 14.85
C MET A 240 29.78 -5.16 14.36
N VAL A 241 30.56 -4.60 13.44
CA VAL A 241 31.76 -5.27 12.90
C VAL A 241 32.87 -5.35 13.96
N SER A 242 33.04 -4.31 14.77
CA SER A 242 34.04 -4.30 15.85
C SER A 242 33.66 -5.24 17.00
N THR A 243 32.40 -5.22 17.47
CA THR A 243 31.91 -6.10 18.53
C THR A 243 31.80 -7.57 18.10
N ASN A 244 31.43 -7.86 16.84
CA ASN A 244 31.41 -9.21 16.28
C ASN A 244 32.80 -9.64 15.74
N GLY A 245 33.87 -9.40 16.50
CA GLY A 245 35.21 -9.95 16.24
C GLY A 245 35.81 -9.64 14.86
N GLY A 246 35.60 -8.42 14.36
CA GLY A 246 36.07 -7.96 13.06
C GLY A 246 35.37 -8.60 11.86
N LYS A 247 34.25 -9.31 12.05
CA LYS A 247 33.52 -9.93 10.94
C LYS A 247 32.63 -8.87 10.26
N LYS A 248 33.00 -8.51 9.03
CA LYS A 248 32.24 -7.64 8.12
C LYS A 248 30.75 -8.03 8.05
N ALA A 249 29.86 -7.05 7.96
CA ALA A 249 28.41 -7.24 8.03
C ALA A 249 27.80 -7.77 6.72
N VAL A 250 26.75 -8.58 6.83
CA VAL A 250 25.90 -8.96 5.69
C VAL A 250 24.68 -8.04 5.69
N ILE A 251 24.48 -7.32 4.59
CA ILE A 251 23.37 -6.38 4.45
C ILE A 251 22.25 -7.05 3.67
N VAL A 252 21.01 -6.93 4.16
CA VAL A 252 19.81 -7.53 3.58
C VAL A 252 18.81 -6.40 3.27
N PRO A 253 18.97 -5.67 2.15
CA PRO A 253 18.04 -4.64 1.74
C PRO A 253 16.86 -5.22 0.95
N HIS A 254 15.65 -4.71 1.19
CA HIS A 254 14.42 -5.13 0.51
C HIS A 254 13.77 -4.00 -0.28
N SER A 255 13.36 -4.27 -1.52
CA SER A 255 12.62 -3.33 -2.39
C SER A 255 13.32 -1.96 -2.44
N MET A 256 12.62 -0.84 -2.18
CA MET A 256 13.20 0.51 -2.15
C MET A 256 14.42 0.64 -1.21
N GLY A 257 14.52 -0.18 -0.16
CA GLY A 257 15.68 -0.23 0.73
C GLY A 257 16.99 -0.59 0.03
N VAL A 258 16.91 -1.18 -1.17
CA VAL A 258 18.07 -1.47 -2.03
C VAL A 258 18.58 -0.20 -2.72
N LEU A 259 17.69 0.67 -3.18
CA LEU A 259 18.04 1.99 -3.72
C LEU A 259 18.59 2.90 -2.60
N TYR A 260 17.99 2.83 -1.42
CA TYR A 260 18.47 3.55 -0.23
C TYR A 260 19.85 3.05 0.22
N PHE A 261 20.14 1.74 0.12
CA PHE A 261 21.47 1.22 0.40
C PHE A 261 22.50 1.55 -0.68
N LEU A 262 22.10 1.59 -1.97
CA LEU A 262 22.96 2.08 -3.05
C LEU A 262 23.40 3.53 -2.79
N HIS A 263 22.44 4.40 -2.41
CA HIS A 263 22.70 5.76 -1.97
C HIS A 263 23.63 5.81 -0.76
N PHE A 264 23.38 4.97 0.26
CA PHE A 264 24.23 4.89 1.45
C PHE A 264 25.68 4.49 1.11
N MET A 265 25.91 3.54 0.21
CA MET A 265 27.27 3.11 -0.17
C MET A 265 28.06 4.27 -0.80
N LYS A 266 27.45 5.09 -1.68
CA LYS A 266 28.14 6.27 -2.22
C LYS A 266 28.26 7.39 -1.19
N TRP A 267 27.20 7.64 -0.42
CA TRP A 267 27.21 8.64 0.65
C TRP A 267 28.31 8.35 1.68
N VAL A 268 28.48 7.11 2.13
CA VAL A 268 29.42 6.78 3.21
C VAL A 268 30.88 6.89 2.76
N GLU A 269 31.18 6.60 1.49
CA GLU A 269 32.53 6.70 0.93
C GLU A 269 32.88 8.16 0.54
N ALA A 270 31.89 8.97 0.17
CA ALA A 270 32.06 10.37 -0.22
C ALA A 270 32.55 11.28 0.93
N PRO A 271 33.37 12.32 0.64
CA PRO A 271 33.90 13.23 1.65
C PRO A 271 32.83 14.02 2.41
N ALA A 272 33.06 14.23 3.71
CA ALA A 272 32.30 15.17 4.51
C ALA A 272 32.55 16.63 4.03
N PRO A 273 31.56 17.53 4.09
CA PRO A 273 30.24 17.37 4.70
C PRO A 273 29.15 16.81 3.76
N MET A 274 29.46 16.52 2.49
CA MET A 274 28.45 16.05 1.51
C MET A 274 28.08 14.57 1.70
N GLY A 275 29.08 13.76 2.03
CA GLY A 275 28.97 12.36 2.43
C GLY A 275 29.39 12.11 3.88
N GLY A 276 29.37 10.83 4.27
CA GLY A 276 29.69 10.35 5.61
C GLY A 276 31.17 10.26 5.95
N GLY A 277 32.09 10.57 5.02
CA GLY A 277 33.53 10.64 5.30
C GLY A 277 34.12 9.32 5.80
N GLY A 278 33.67 8.18 5.30
CA GLY A 278 34.23 6.86 5.58
C GLY A 278 35.50 6.53 4.79
N GLY A 279 35.73 7.21 3.67
CA GLY A 279 36.81 6.96 2.72
C GLY A 279 36.45 5.87 1.68
N PRO A 280 37.21 5.78 0.58
CA PRO A 280 36.86 4.92 -0.58
C PRO A 280 36.92 3.42 -0.30
N ASP A 281 37.59 3.00 0.78
CA ASP A 281 37.62 1.61 1.22
C ASP A 281 36.52 1.28 2.25
N TRP A 282 35.56 2.17 2.54
CA TRP A 282 34.62 1.92 3.65
C TRP A 282 33.73 0.70 3.40
N CYS A 283 33.10 0.58 2.22
CA CYS A 283 32.28 -0.59 1.93
C CYS A 283 33.17 -1.85 1.84
N ALA A 284 34.36 -1.73 1.23
CA ALA A 284 35.34 -2.82 1.18
C ALA A 284 35.78 -3.27 2.59
N LYS A 285 35.88 -2.38 3.57
CA LYS A 285 36.32 -2.64 4.95
C LYS A 285 35.22 -3.25 5.81
N TYR A 286 33.98 -2.75 5.74
CA TYR A 286 32.90 -3.11 6.67
C TYR A 286 31.85 -4.08 6.12
N ILE A 287 31.69 -4.21 4.80
CA ILE A 287 30.65 -5.04 4.17
C ILE A 287 31.21 -6.40 3.73
N LYS A 288 30.46 -7.48 3.97
CA LYS A 288 30.80 -8.85 3.54
C LYS A 288 30.10 -9.25 2.24
N ALA A 289 28.83 -8.91 2.13
CA ALA A 289 27.91 -9.25 1.03
C ALA A 289 26.63 -8.41 1.16
N VAL A 290 25.93 -8.22 0.03
CA VAL A 290 24.62 -7.58 -0.03
C VAL A 290 23.61 -8.60 -0.59
N MET A 291 22.69 -9.05 0.25
CA MET A 291 21.62 -9.99 -0.10
C MET A 291 20.35 -9.21 -0.43
N ASN A 292 20.35 -8.60 -1.62
CA ASN A 292 19.22 -7.87 -2.19
C ASN A 292 17.97 -8.77 -2.31
N ILE A 293 16.83 -8.31 -1.77
CA ILE A 293 15.51 -8.91 -1.98
C ILE A 293 14.64 -7.95 -2.81
N GLY A 294 14.47 -8.24 -4.10
CA GLY A 294 13.50 -7.54 -4.98
C GLY A 294 13.79 -6.06 -5.24
N GLY A 295 15.06 -5.65 -5.26
CA GLY A 295 15.49 -4.26 -5.46
C GLY A 295 15.17 -3.68 -6.84
N PRO A 296 14.37 -2.60 -6.94
CA PRO A 296 13.96 -1.99 -8.21
C PRO A 296 15.02 -1.01 -8.72
N PHE A 297 16.23 -1.51 -9.03
CA PHE A 297 17.38 -0.70 -9.46
C PHE A 297 17.02 0.31 -10.57
N LEU A 298 16.44 -0.20 -11.66
CA LEU A 298 16.02 0.57 -12.83
C LEU A 298 14.65 1.25 -12.64
N GLY A 299 14.04 1.15 -11.45
CA GLY A 299 12.65 1.56 -11.19
C GLY A 299 11.63 0.44 -11.41
N VAL A 300 10.34 0.79 -11.32
CA VAL A 300 9.19 -0.07 -11.64
C VAL A 300 8.04 0.73 -12.26
N PRO A 301 7.34 0.23 -13.31
CA PRO A 301 6.17 0.90 -13.90
C PRO A 301 5.05 1.19 -12.89
N LYS A 302 4.91 0.35 -11.85
CA LYS A 302 3.97 0.53 -10.74
C LYS A 302 4.15 1.88 -10.00
N ALA A 303 5.36 2.47 -9.98
CA ALA A 303 5.59 3.77 -9.35
C ALA A 303 4.85 4.90 -10.09
N VAL A 304 4.84 4.86 -11.43
CA VAL A 304 4.13 5.83 -12.28
C VAL A 304 2.62 5.81 -11.98
N ALA A 305 2.00 4.62 -12.04
CA ALA A 305 0.59 4.45 -11.68
C ALA A 305 0.29 4.86 -10.22
N GLY A 306 1.21 4.55 -9.29
CA GLY A 306 1.11 4.95 -7.89
C GLY A 306 1.02 6.47 -7.68
N LEU A 307 1.75 7.26 -8.47
CA LEU A 307 1.66 8.72 -8.45
C LEU A 307 0.38 9.24 -9.14
N PHE A 308 -0.05 8.64 -10.25
CA PHE A 308 -1.23 9.12 -10.99
C PHE A 308 -2.58 8.78 -10.35
N SER A 309 -2.79 7.54 -9.89
CA SER A 309 -4.10 7.04 -9.44
C SER A 309 -4.11 6.47 -8.01
N ALA A 310 -2.96 6.47 -7.32
CA ALA A 310 -2.74 5.72 -6.07
C ALA A 310 -3.03 4.20 -6.18
N GLU A 311 -2.99 3.64 -7.39
CA GLU A 311 -3.23 2.22 -7.65
C GLU A 311 -2.00 1.36 -7.35
N ALA A 312 -1.64 1.30 -6.07
CA ALA A 312 -1.01 0.09 -5.59
C ALA A 312 -1.95 -1.09 -5.84
N LYS A 313 -1.44 -2.16 -6.49
CA LYS A 313 -2.14 -3.45 -6.63
C LYS A 313 -2.67 -3.96 -5.28
N ASP A 314 -2.01 -3.58 -4.19
CA ASP A 314 -2.32 -3.87 -2.79
C ASP A 314 -3.51 -3.05 -2.28
N VAL A 315 -3.75 -1.84 -2.79
CA VAL A 315 -4.99 -1.05 -2.58
C VAL A 315 -6.15 -1.64 -3.39
N ALA A 316 -5.90 -2.17 -4.60
CA ALA A 316 -6.91 -2.93 -5.34
C ALA A 316 -7.28 -4.24 -4.62
N VAL A 317 -6.31 -4.92 -4.00
CA VAL A 317 -6.56 -6.08 -3.12
C VAL A 317 -7.29 -5.67 -1.84
N ALA A 318 -6.96 -4.52 -1.22
CA ALA A 318 -7.70 -4.01 -0.07
C ALA A 318 -9.17 -3.67 -0.41
N ARG A 319 -9.41 -3.04 -1.57
CA ARG A 319 -10.77 -2.84 -2.14
C ARG A 319 -11.52 -4.16 -2.31
N ALA A 320 -10.84 -5.22 -2.79
CA ALA A 320 -11.45 -6.52 -3.02
C ALA A 320 -11.71 -7.34 -1.74
N ILE A 321 -10.88 -7.17 -0.69
CA ILE A 321 -11.02 -7.87 0.59
C ILE A 321 -12.01 -7.17 1.53
N ALA A 322 -12.14 -5.84 1.43
CA ALA A 322 -13.02 -5.03 2.29
C ALA A 322 -13.92 -4.08 1.47
N PRO A 323 -14.90 -4.58 0.69
CA PRO A 323 -15.79 -3.74 -0.12
C PRO A 323 -16.49 -2.64 0.72
N GLY A 324 -17.02 -3.01 1.89
CA GLY A 324 -17.67 -2.09 2.83
C GLY A 324 -16.79 -0.97 3.40
N PHE A 325 -15.47 -0.98 3.17
CA PHE A 325 -14.57 0.13 3.53
C PHE A 325 -14.67 1.32 2.55
N LEU A 326 -15.11 1.09 1.31
CA LEU A 326 -15.19 2.10 0.26
C LEU A 326 -16.56 2.15 -0.45
N ASP A 327 -17.52 1.33 -0.03
CA ASP A 327 -18.90 1.32 -0.54
C ASP A 327 -19.88 2.14 0.33
N THR A 328 -19.35 3.10 1.10
CA THR A 328 -20.15 4.21 1.66
C THR A 328 -19.90 5.46 0.83
N ASP A 329 -20.89 5.87 0.04
CA ASP A 329 -20.72 6.81 -1.10
C ASP A 329 -20.06 8.16 -0.76
N ILE A 330 -20.15 8.61 0.49
CA ILE A 330 -19.56 9.87 0.97
C ILE A 330 -18.03 9.80 1.03
N PHE A 331 -17.43 8.64 1.31
CA PHE A 331 -15.98 8.51 1.50
C PHE A 331 -15.20 8.33 0.19
N ARG A 332 -15.87 7.96 -0.92
CA ARG A 332 -15.24 7.32 -2.08
C ARG A 332 -14.31 8.23 -2.90
N LEU A 333 -14.65 9.52 -3.04
CA LEU A 333 -13.92 10.49 -3.88
C LEU A 333 -13.03 11.44 -3.07
N GLN A 334 -13.59 12.18 -2.10
CA GLN A 334 -12.82 13.18 -1.35
C GLN A 334 -11.71 12.54 -0.50
N THR A 335 -11.96 11.40 0.16
CA THR A 335 -10.90 10.67 0.89
C THR A 335 -9.81 10.15 -0.04
N LEU A 336 -10.16 9.73 -1.26
CA LEU A 336 -9.19 9.31 -2.27
C LEU A 336 -8.31 10.50 -2.73
N GLN A 337 -8.90 11.67 -3.00
CA GLN A 337 -8.15 12.89 -3.31
C GLN A 337 -7.19 13.29 -2.16
N HIS A 338 -7.65 13.20 -0.91
CA HIS A 338 -6.82 13.41 0.29
C HIS A 338 -5.63 12.43 0.37
N VAL A 339 -5.88 11.13 0.16
CA VAL A 339 -4.83 10.09 0.15
C VAL A 339 -3.85 10.29 -1.01
N MET A 340 -4.34 10.59 -2.22
CA MET A 340 -3.50 10.89 -3.40
C MET A 340 -2.65 12.14 -3.18
N ARG A 341 -3.17 13.18 -2.53
CA ARG A 341 -2.38 14.35 -2.13
C ARG A 341 -1.27 13.95 -1.17
N MET A 342 -1.56 13.15 -0.14
CA MET A 342 -0.58 12.67 0.83
C MET A 342 0.51 11.79 0.20
N THR A 343 0.16 10.79 -0.62
CA THR A 343 1.16 9.90 -1.23
C THR A 343 2.10 10.64 -2.18
N ARG A 344 1.63 11.70 -2.85
CA ARG A 344 2.44 12.62 -3.67
C ARG A 344 3.37 13.55 -2.87
N THR A 345 3.29 13.53 -1.54
CA THR A 345 4.31 14.17 -0.68
C THR A 345 5.45 13.23 -0.32
N TRP A 346 5.31 11.92 -0.52
CA TRP A 346 6.31 10.92 -0.15
C TRP A 346 7.38 10.80 -1.24
N ASP A 347 8.31 11.75 -1.26
CA ASP A 347 9.36 11.87 -2.29
C ASP A 347 10.16 10.59 -2.55
N SER A 348 10.32 9.74 -1.53
CA SER A 348 10.94 8.42 -1.67
C SER A 348 10.34 7.56 -2.78
N THR A 349 9.03 7.67 -3.04
CA THR A 349 8.31 6.95 -4.12
C THR A 349 8.94 7.21 -5.48
N MET A 350 9.46 8.41 -5.67
CA MET A 350 10.03 8.89 -6.93
C MET A 350 11.40 8.26 -7.22
N SER A 351 12.09 7.71 -6.21
CA SER A 351 13.31 6.91 -6.42
C SER A 351 13.05 5.64 -7.25
N MET A 352 11.82 5.14 -7.25
CA MET A 352 11.40 3.92 -7.95
C MET A 352 10.76 4.20 -9.32
N LEU A 353 10.75 5.44 -9.81
CA LEU A 353 10.37 5.71 -11.20
C LEU A 353 11.34 5.03 -12.18
N PRO A 354 10.87 4.66 -13.39
CA PRO A 354 11.72 4.12 -14.45
C PRO A 354 12.96 4.97 -14.70
N LYS A 355 14.11 4.32 -14.87
CA LYS A 355 15.41 4.93 -15.18
C LYS A 355 15.97 4.36 -16.47
N GLY A 356 16.72 5.20 -17.20
CA GLY A 356 17.31 4.89 -18.50
C GLY A 356 16.31 4.89 -19.66
N GLY A 357 15.12 5.46 -19.44
CA GLY A 357 14.16 5.76 -20.50
C GLY A 357 13.79 4.56 -21.39
N ASP A 358 13.47 4.89 -22.63
CA ASP A 358 13.03 3.92 -23.64
C ASP A 358 14.20 3.02 -24.12
N THR A 359 15.44 3.44 -23.86
CA THR A 359 16.65 2.63 -24.09
C THR A 359 16.67 1.39 -23.18
N ILE A 360 16.16 1.50 -21.95
CA ILE A 360 16.11 0.41 -20.97
C ILE A 360 14.74 -0.29 -20.97
N TRP A 361 13.64 0.47 -21.06
CA TRP A 361 12.28 -0.05 -20.87
C TRP A 361 11.57 -0.43 -22.17
N GLY A 362 12.06 0.05 -23.30
CA GLY A 362 11.47 -0.14 -24.61
C GLY A 362 10.39 0.88 -24.97
N GLY A 363 9.98 0.86 -26.23
CA GLY A 363 9.07 1.83 -26.84
C GLY A 363 7.74 1.22 -27.31
N LEU A 364 7.16 1.81 -28.36
CA LEU A 364 5.83 1.45 -28.87
C LEU A 364 5.74 0.02 -29.45
N ASP A 365 6.85 -0.61 -29.86
CA ASP A 365 6.91 -1.90 -30.54
C ASP A 365 7.73 -2.99 -29.80
N TRP A 366 8.62 -2.63 -28.87
CA TRP A 366 9.49 -3.56 -28.14
C TRP A 366 9.58 -3.26 -26.64
N SER A 367 9.97 -4.28 -25.86
CA SER A 367 10.39 -4.17 -24.45
C SER A 367 11.31 -5.33 -24.05
N PRO A 368 12.04 -5.26 -22.93
CA PRO A 368 12.87 -6.38 -22.45
C PRO A 368 12.09 -7.65 -22.12
N GLU A 369 10.82 -7.51 -21.74
CA GLU A 369 9.89 -8.61 -21.42
C GLU A 369 9.33 -9.31 -22.68
N LYS A 370 9.65 -8.82 -23.89
CA LYS A 370 9.08 -9.31 -25.16
C LYS A 370 9.53 -10.73 -25.46
N GLY A 371 8.60 -11.68 -25.31
CA GLY A 371 8.84 -13.12 -25.44
C GLY A 371 8.78 -13.88 -24.11
N HIS A 372 8.77 -13.18 -22.97
CA HIS A 372 8.63 -13.82 -21.66
C HIS A 372 7.19 -14.28 -21.41
N THR A 373 6.89 -15.53 -21.76
CA THR A 373 5.58 -16.13 -21.43
C THR A 373 5.46 -16.32 -19.93
N CYS A 374 4.58 -15.54 -19.28
CA CYS A 374 4.26 -15.70 -17.86
C CYS A 374 3.84 -17.16 -17.56
N CYS A 375 4.70 -17.94 -16.90
CA CYS A 375 4.36 -19.29 -16.44
C CYS A 375 3.09 -19.21 -15.57
N GLY A 376 1.95 -19.70 -16.09
CA GLY A 376 0.67 -19.70 -15.38
C GLY A 376 0.77 -20.43 -14.04
N LYS A 377 -0.11 -20.08 -13.07
CA LYS A 377 -0.08 -20.59 -11.68
C LYS A 377 0.20 -22.10 -11.64
N LYS A 378 1.45 -22.49 -11.34
CA LYS A 378 1.85 -23.89 -11.21
C LYS A 378 1.02 -24.54 -10.11
N GLN A 379 0.30 -25.60 -10.46
CA GLN A 379 -0.09 -26.61 -9.49
C GLN A 379 1.20 -27.28 -8.95
N LYS A 380 1.10 -27.94 -7.79
CA LYS A 380 2.27 -28.33 -6.98
C LYS A 380 3.17 -29.38 -7.66
N SER A 381 4.18 -28.96 -8.42
CA SER A 381 5.36 -29.76 -8.78
C SER A 381 6.64 -28.91 -8.80
N ASN A 382 7.76 -29.51 -8.38
CA ASN A 382 9.08 -28.87 -8.37
C ASN A 382 9.76 -29.04 -9.73
N GLU A 383 9.27 -28.32 -10.74
CA GLU A 383 9.94 -28.18 -12.03
C GLU A 383 10.35 -26.72 -12.23
N THR A 384 11.60 -26.48 -12.64
CA THR A 384 12.03 -25.19 -13.22
C THR A 384 11.18 -24.89 -14.46
N CYS A 385 10.87 -23.61 -14.75
CA CYS A 385 10.41 -23.27 -16.11
C CYS A 385 11.64 -23.38 -17.03
N GLY A 386 11.83 -24.54 -17.66
CA GLY A 386 12.72 -24.68 -18.80
C GLY A 386 12.14 -23.96 -20.02
N GLU A 387 12.98 -23.74 -21.03
CA GLU A 387 12.55 -23.17 -22.31
C GLU A 387 11.57 -24.12 -22.99
N ALA A 388 10.28 -23.77 -22.94
CA ALA A 388 9.23 -24.58 -23.55
C ALA A 388 9.31 -24.42 -25.08
N GLY A 389 9.81 -25.46 -25.74
CA GLY A 389 9.91 -25.52 -27.20
C GLY A 389 8.56 -25.33 -27.90
N GLU A 390 8.63 -25.03 -29.20
CA GLU A 390 7.47 -24.75 -30.05
C GLU A 390 6.46 -25.91 -30.04
N ASN A 391 5.38 -25.82 -29.24
CA ASN A 391 4.04 -26.38 -29.48
C ASN A 391 3.11 -26.14 -28.27
N GLY A 392 2.63 -24.90 -28.11
CA GLY A 392 1.75 -24.55 -26.97
C GLY A 392 1.16 -23.13 -26.99
N VAL A 393 0.99 -22.53 -28.17
CA VAL A 393 0.68 -21.10 -28.29
C VAL A 393 -0.75 -20.76 -27.83
N SER A 394 -0.87 -20.23 -26.61
CA SER A 394 -2.03 -19.42 -26.21
C SER A 394 -2.15 -18.22 -27.14
N LYS A 395 -3.25 -18.12 -27.90
CA LYS A 395 -3.51 -17.04 -28.88
C LYS A 395 -3.86 -15.68 -28.25
N THR A 396 -3.34 -15.39 -27.06
CA THR A 396 -3.27 -14.04 -26.50
C THR A 396 -2.21 -13.24 -27.26
N LYS A 397 -2.58 -12.09 -27.86
CA LYS A 397 -1.61 -11.17 -28.46
C LYS A 397 -0.49 -10.84 -27.44
N PRO A 398 0.79 -10.73 -27.85
CA PRO A 398 1.84 -10.29 -26.95
C PRO A 398 1.57 -8.86 -26.48
N VAL A 399 1.44 -8.66 -25.17
CA VAL A 399 1.32 -7.33 -24.56
C VAL A 399 2.69 -6.65 -24.64
N ASN A 400 2.77 -5.45 -25.20
CA ASN A 400 4.02 -4.69 -25.18
C ASN A 400 4.16 -3.92 -23.87
N TYR A 401 5.10 -4.35 -23.02
CA TYR A 401 5.37 -3.73 -21.71
C TYR A 401 6.19 -2.43 -21.77
N GLY A 402 6.72 -2.03 -22.94
CA GLY A 402 7.36 -0.71 -23.14
C GLY A 402 6.33 0.43 -23.14
N ARG A 403 5.05 0.10 -23.37
CA ARG A 403 3.92 1.02 -23.22
C ARG A 403 3.53 1.14 -21.73
N ILE A 404 4.30 1.92 -20.97
CA ILE A 404 4.14 2.14 -19.52
C ILE A 404 2.73 2.60 -19.14
N ILE A 405 2.11 3.45 -19.97
CA ILE A 405 0.68 3.80 -19.89
C ILE A 405 0.03 3.57 -21.27
N SER A 406 -1.21 3.10 -21.29
CA SER A 406 -2.05 3.05 -22.50
C SER A 406 -3.51 3.32 -22.16
N PHE A 407 -4.07 4.39 -22.74
CA PHE A 407 -5.46 4.79 -22.56
C PHE A 407 -6.38 3.98 -23.49
N GLY A 408 -6.84 2.84 -22.97
CA GLY A 408 -7.82 1.96 -23.63
C GLY A 408 -7.22 0.65 -24.12
N LYS A 409 -8.03 -0.42 -24.11
CA LYS A 409 -7.58 -1.76 -24.48
C LYS A 409 -7.19 -1.85 -25.96
N GLU A 410 -7.96 -1.22 -26.84
CA GLU A 410 -7.70 -1.19 -28.29
C GLU A 410 -6.33 -0.57 -28.58
N VAL A 411 -6.04 0.59 -27.98
CA VAL A 411 -4.74 1.27 -28.02
C VAL A 411 -3.60 0.40 -27.48
N ALA A 412 -3.82 -0.29 -26.35
CA ALA A 412 -2.82 -1.20 -25.78
C ALA A 412 -2.49 -2.40 -26.70
N GLU A 413 -3.45 -2.84 -27.52
CA GLU A 413 -3.29 -3.94 -28.49
C GLU A 413 -3.03 -3.48 -29.95
N ALA A 414 -2.99 -2.18 -30.23
CA ALA A 414 -2.84 -1.61 -31.57
C ALA A 414 -1.40 -1.72 -32.10
N ALA A 415 -1.24 -1.75 -33.43
CA ALA A 415 0.05 -1.67 -34.07
C ALA A 415 0.68 -0.26 -33.89
N PRO A 416 2.01 -0.13 -33.83
CA PRO A 416 2.68 1.18 -33.68
C PRO A 416 2.25 2.22 -34.73
N SER A 417 1.99 1.78 -35.96
CA SER A 417 1.52 2.61 -37.08
C SER A 417 0.08 3.12 -36.96
N GLU A 418 -0.70 2.61 -35.99
CA GLU A 418 -2.08 3.03 -35.72
C GLU A 418 -2.15 4.07 -34.57
N ILE A 419 -1.02 4.27 -33.87
CA ILE A 419 -0.89 5.09 -32.67
C ILE A 419 -0.47 6.51 -33.05
N ASN A 420 -1.44 7.28 -33.54
CA ASN A 420 -1.29 8.72 -33.75
C ASN A 420 -1.38 9.47 -32.41
N ASN A 421 -0.23 9.98 -31.94
CA ASN A 421 -0.09 10.80 -30.73
C ASN A 421 0.03 12.29 -31.10
N ILE A 422 -0.61 13.18 -30.34
CA ILE A 422 -0.54 14.65 -30.51
C ILE A 422 0.20 15.24 -29.31
N ASP A 423 1.41 15.76 -29.51
CA ASP A 423 2.31 16.13 -28.40
C ASP A 423 1.67 17.06 -27.36
N PHE A 424 1.66 16.58 -26.11
CA PHE A 424 1.06 17.29 -24.97
C PHE A 424 2.02 18.30 -24.34
N ARG A 425 3.34 18.20 -24.59
CA ARG A 425 4.36 19.02 -23.89
C ARG A 425 4.18 20.51 -24.14
N GLY A 426 3.79 20.88 -25.36
CA GLY A 426 3.44 22.26 -25.73
C GLY A 426 1.97 22.65 -25.47
N ALA A 427 1.13 21.78 -24.91
CA ALA A 427 -0.30 22.05 -24.77
C ALA A 427 -0.58 23.10 -23.68
N VAL A 428 -1.42 24.09 -24.01
CA VAL A 428 -1.92 25.03 -23.01
C VAL A 428 -2.93 24.31 -22.13
N LYS A 429 -2.57 24.10 -20.85
CA LYS A 429 -3.42 23.45 -19.83
C LYS A 429 -4.86 23.96 -19.77
N GLY A 430 -5.07 25.23 -20.12
CA GLY A 430 -6.33 25.94 -20.00
C GLY A 430 -6.64 26.34 -18.56
N GLN A 431 -7.61 27.22 -18.37
CA GLN A 431 -8.09 27.58 -17.04
C GLN A 431 -8.95 26.43 -16.48
N SER A 432 -8.66 26.02 -15.25
CA SER A 432 -9.61 25.26 -14.42
C SER A 432 -10.68 26.19 -13.87
N ILE A 433 -11.93 25.72 -13.75
CA ILE A 433 -12.99 26.45 -13.05
C ILE A 433 -12.83 26.15 -11.55
N PRO A 434 -12.50 27.14 -10.70
CA PRO A 434 -12.39 26.90 -9.26
C PRO A 434 -13.78 26.64 -8.67
N ASN A 435 -14.02 25.40 -8.22
CA ASN A 435 -15.24 25.08 -7.49
C ASN A 435 -15.11 25.69 -6.08
N HIS A 436 -15.81 26.81 -5.82
CA HIS A 436 -15.66 27.59 -4.60
C HIS A 436 -16.25 26.93 -3.32
N THR A 437 -16.57 25.65 -3.37
CA THR A 437 -16.89 24.82 -2.20
C THR A 437 -15.64 24.63 -1.32
N CYS A 438 -15.66 25.21 -0.13
CA CYS A 438 -14.57 25.17 0.88
C CYS A 438 -14.29 23.78 1.50
N ARG A 439 -14.45 22.70 0.73
CA ARG A 439 -14.20 21.29 1.10
C ARG A 439 -13.41 20.51 0.06
N ASP A 440 -13.20 21.05 -1.15
CA ASP A 440 -12.55 20.31 -2.24
C ASP A 440 -11.02 20.37 -2.18
N VAL A 441 -10.37 19.24 -2.49
CA VAL A 441 -8.93 19.03 -2.24
C VAL A 441 -8.09 19.52 -3.40
N TRP A 442 -7.78 20.82 -3.44
CA TRP A 442 -6.92 21.39 -4.47
C TRP A 442 -5.52 20.74 -4.49
N THR A 443 -5.05 20.43 -5.69
CA THR A 443 -3.71 19.90 -6.02
C THR A 443 -3.33 20.39 -7.42
N GLU A 444 -2.07 20.28 -7.84
CA GLU A 444 -1.58 20.74 -9.16
C GLU A 444 -2.34 20.15 -10.36
N TYR A 445 -2.97 18.98 -10.16
CA TYR A 445 -3.82 18.32 -11.15
C TYR A 445 -5.12 19.09 -11.40
N HIS A 446 -5.57 19.88 -10.43
CA HIS A 446 -6.72 20.78 -10.53
C HIS A 446 -6.34 22.17 -11.06
N ASP A 447 -5.05 22.53 -11.16
CA ASP A 447 -4.58 23.72 -11.89
C ASP A 447 -4.74 23.55 -13.42
N MET A 448 -5.12 22.35 -13.89
CA MET A 448 -5.26 21.99 -15.30
C MET A 448 -6.73 21.99 -15.74
N GLY A 449 -7.04 22.77 -16.78
CA GLY A 449 -8.36 22.78 -17.42
C GLY A 449 -8.60 21.58 -18.34
N ILE A 450 -9.82 21.55 -18.92
CA ILE A 450 -10.27 20.49 -19.83
C ILE A 450 -9.34 20.34 -21.05
N ALA A 451 -8.73 21.43 -21.53
CA ALA A 451 -7.78 21.41 -22.64
C ALA A 451 -6.54 20.55 -22.32
N GLY A 452 -5.93 20.72 -21.14
CA GLY A 452 -4.77 19.92 -20.73
C GLY A 452 -5.13 18.45 -20.47
N ILE A 453 -6.29 18.18 -19.88
CA ILE A 453 -6.81 16.81 -19.70
C ILE A 453 -7.01 16.13 -21.06
N LYS A 454 -7.57 16.86 -22.03
CA LYS A 454 -7.82 16.36 -23.39
C LYS A 454 -6.51 16.02 -24.11
N ALA A 455 -5.50 16.90 -24.06
CA ALA A 455 -4.18 16.65 -24.67
C ALA A 455 -3.53 15.36 -24.12
N ILE A 456 -3.61 15.14 -22.81
CA ILE A 456 -3.07 13.93 -22.16
C ILE A 456 -3.78 12.66 -22.67
N ALA A 457 -5.11 12.69 -22.78
CA ALA A 457 -5.90 11.57 -23.26
C ALA A 457 -5.67 11.29 -24.75
N GLU A 458 -5.51 12.33 -25.57
CA GLU A 458 -5.28 12.22 -27.02
C GLU A 458 -3.85 11.78 -27.38
N TYR A 459 -2.88 11.92 -26.46
CA TYR A 459 -1.56 11.29 -26.60
C TYR A 459 -1.57 9.76 -26.44
N LYS A 460 -2.64 9.16 -25.87
CA LYS A 460 -2.96 7.72 -25.82
C LYS A 460 -1.97 6.76 -25.15
N VAL A 461 -0.69 6.76 -25.52
CA VAL A 461 0.35 5.83 -25.06
C VAL A 461 1.52 6.62 -24.54
N TYR A 462 2.10 6.17 -23.44
CA TYR A 462 3.32 6.74 -22.87
C TYR A 462 4.33 5.63 -22.64
N THR A 463 5.54 5.81 -23.19
CA THR A 463 6.73 5.02 -22.90
C THR A 463 7.36 5.43 -21.56
N ALA A 464 8.62 5.07 -21.30
CA ALA A 464 9.27 5.38 -20.02
C ALA A 464 9.70 6.85 -19.93
N ASP A 465 10.30 7.40 -20.98
CA ASP A 465 10.65 8.82 -21.03
C ASP A 465 9.39 9.70 -21.04
N GLU A 466 8.39 9.33 -21.86
CA GLU A 466 7.13 10.06 -21.97
C GLU A 466 6.33 10.07 -20.66
N ALA A 467 6.43 9.01 -19.83
CA ALA A 467 5.81 8.97 -18.51
C ALA A 467 6.45 9.95 -17.51
N ILE A 468 7.75 10.22 -17.64
CA ILE A 468 8.45 11.25 -16.85
C ILE A 468 8.06 12.65 -17.33
N ASP A 469 7.96 12.88 -18.64
CA ASP A 469 7.44 14.14 -19.20
C ASP A 469 5.99 14.41 -18.78
N LEU A 470 5.13 13.37 -18.75
CA LEU A 470 3.76 13.49 -18.28
C LEU A 470 3.69 13.91 -16.81
N LEU A 471 4.57 13.36 -15.96
CA LEU A 471 4.67 13.77 -14.56
C LEU A 471 5.11 15.24 -14.43
N HIS A 472 6.07 15.70 -15.23
CA HIS A 472 6.49 17.11 -15.26
C HIS A 472 5.36 18.04 -15.74
N TYR A 473 4.63 17.65 -16.78
CA TYR A 473 3.51 18.42 -17.28
C TYR A 473 2.38 18.50 -16.24
N VAL A 474 1.99 17.38 -15.60
CA VAL A 474 0.83 17.37 -14.70
C VAL A 474 1.15 17.87 -13.28
N ALA A 475 2.34 17.58 -12.75
CA ALA A 475 2.72 17.84 -11.36
C ALA A 475 4.11 18.50 -11.24
N PRO A 476 4.32 19.69 -11.83
CA PRO A 476 5.64 20.31 -11.96
C PRO A 476 6.35 20.63 -10.63
N LYS A 477 5.62 20.98 -9.56
CA LYS A 477 6.23 21.30 -8.24
C LYS A 477 6.65 20.03 -7.52
N MET A 478 5.81 18.98 -7.60
CA MET A 478 6.17 17.63 -7.14
C MET A 478 7.41 17.11 -7.89
N MET A 479 7.47 17.25 -9.21
CA MET A 479 8.63 16.83 -10.01
C MET A 479 9.88 17.67 -9.74
N ALA A 480 9.75 18.98 -9.53
CA ALA A 480 10.89 19.82 -9.14
C ALA A 480 11.46 19.39 -7.78
N ARG A 481 10.61 19.09 -6.78
CA ARG A 481 11.03 18.62 -5.45
C ARG A 481 11.68 17.23 -5.52
N GLY A 482 11.09 16.28 -6.24
CA GLY A 482 11.64 14.94 -6.42
C GLY A 482 12.96 14.92 -7.20
N SER A 483 13.05 15.66 -8.31
CA SER A 483 14.22 15.68 -9.19
C SER A 483 15.41 16.48 -8.63
N ALA A 484 15.22 17.21 -7.52
CA ALA A 484 16.31 17.74 -6.71
C ALA A 484 17.04 16.63 -5.92
N HIS A 485 16.41 15.47 -5.73
CA HIS A 485 16.91 14.35 -4.93
C HIS A 485 17.10 13.04 -5.70
N PHE A 486 16.49 12.91 -6.88
CA PHE A 486 16.50 11.69 -7.68
C PHE A 486 16.74 11.98 -9.16
N SER A 487 17.14 10.95 -9.89
CA SER A 487 17.57 10.99 -11.28
C SER A 487 17.15 9.72 -12.01
N TYR A 488 16.94 9.86 -13.32
CA TYR A 488 16.24 8.89 -14.17
C TYR A 488 16.99 8.61 -15.48
N GLY A 489 18.16 9.23 -15.68
CA GLY A 489 18.89 9.20 -16.95
C GLY A 489 19.81 7.98 -17.09
N ILE A 490 20.71 8.11 -18.07
CA ILE A 490 21.91 7.30 -18.27
C ILE A 490 23.07 8.30 -18.31
N ALA A 491 24.24 7.94 -17.78
CA ALA A 491 25.44 8.75 -17.94
C ALA A 491 26.05 8.59 -19.34
N ASP A 492 26.23 9.70 -20.04
CA ASP A 492 27.05 9.78 -21.26
C ASP A 492 28.54 9.49 -20.93
N ASP A 493 28.99 9.98 -19.77
CA ASP A 493 30.32 9.77 -19.19
C ASP A 493 30.21 9.68 -17.66
N LEU A 494 30.56 8.52 -17.09
CA LEU A 494 30.52 8.28 -15.64
C LEU A 494 31.63 8.99 -14.84
N ASP A 495 32.61 9.59 -15.52
CA ASP A 495 33.66 10.42 -14.88
C ASP A 495 33.29 11.92 -14.82
N ASP A 496 32.14 12.33 -15.35
CA ASP A 496 31.62 13.70 -15.19
C ASP A 496 31.39 14.02 -13.69
N PRO A 497 32.03 15.09 -13.14
CA PRO A 497 31.89 15.47 -11.74
C PRO A 497 30.45 15.71 -11.25
N LYS A 498 29.46 15.93 -12.14
CA LYS A 498 28.04 16.05 -11.74
C LYS A 498 27.55 14.78 -11.02
N TYR A 499 28.03 13.59 -11.39
CA TYR A 499 27.65 12.31 -10.78
C TYR A 499 28.17 12.13 -9.35
N GLN A 500 29.03 13.04 -8.87
CA GLN A 500 29.40 13.12 -7.45
C GLN A 500 28.31 13.76 -6.58
N GLN A 501 27.21 14.28 -7.15
CA GLN A 501 26.11 14.87 -6.38
C GLN A 501 25.14 13.79 -5.83
N PRO A 502 24.61 13.96 -4.59
CA PRO A 502 23.73 12.97 -3.95
C PRO A 502 22.49 12.53 -4.74
N LYS A 503 21.98 13.35 -5.67
CA LYS A 503 20.79 13.00 -6.47
C LYS A 503 21.02 11.87 -7.49
N TYR A 504 22.27 11.54 -7.79
CA TYR A 504 22.65 10.48 -8.73
C TYR A 504 22.91 9.13 -8.05
N TRP A 505 23.28 9.14 -6.76
CA TRP A 505 23.75 7.98 -6.01
C TRP A 505 22.73 6.84 -5.81
N SER A 506 21.48 7.02 -6.22
CA SER A 506 20.45 5.96 -6.24
C SER A 506 20.07 5.50 -7.66
N ASN A 507 20.67 6.07 -8.71
CA ASN A 507 20.58 5.58 -10.08
C ASN A 507 21.87 4.82 -10.46
N PRO A 508 21.83 3.49 -10.63
CA PRO A 508 23.00 2.71 -11.05
C PRO A 508 23.41 2.93 -12.52
N LEU A 509 22.63 3.69 -13.31
CA LEU A 509 23.00 4.13 -14.66
C LEU A 509 23.76 5.47 -14.66
N GLU A 510 23.81 6.15 -13.51
CA GLU A 510 24.42 7.47 -13.29
C GLU A 510 25.35 7.44 -12.05
N THR A 511 25.85 6.26 -11.69
CA THR A 511 26.73 6.03 -10.52
C THR A 511 27.82 5.03 -10.88
N LYS A 512 29.09 5.42 -10.66
CA LYS A 512 30.30 4.61 -10.87
C LYS A 512 30.61 3.70 -9.67
#